data_AF-A0A8C4PUQ9-F1
#
_entry.id   AF-A0A8C4PUQ9-F1
#
_cell.length_a   1.000
_cell.length_b   1.000
_cell.length_c   1.000
_cell.angle_alpha   90.00
_cell.angle_beta   90.00
_cell.angle_gamma   90.00
#
_symmetry.space_group_name_H-M   'P 1'
#
loop_
_entity.id
_entity.type
_entity.pdbx_description
1 polymer ?
#
loop_
_entity_poly.entity_id
_entity_poly.type
_entity_poly.pdbx_seq_one_letter_code
_entity_poly.pdbx_strand_id
1 'polypeptide(L)'
;GGVASTRTRRRPYSLAAERVRRRPASADADQEEESAPLATPPGEGRGRAPGAGNICRSPIAEAVFRKLVTDQNISDNWRIDSAATSTYEIGNPPDYRGQSCMKRHGIPMSHTARQVTKEDFATFDYILCMDESNLRDLNRKSNQVKNCKAKIELLGSYDPQKQLIIEDPYYGNDSDFETVYQQCMRCCRAFLEKAH
;
A
#
# COMPACT_ATOMS: atom_id res chain seq x y z
N GLY A 1 6.37 -8.63 50.01
CA GLY A 1 7.07 -7.82 48.99
C GLY A 1 7.67 -8.74 47.97
N GLY A 2 7.55 -8.40 46.68
CA GLY A 2 8.17 -9.16 45.59
C GLY A 2 7.24 -9.32 44.38
N VAL A 3 7.10 -8.26 43.58
CA VAL A 3 6.46 -8.29 42.26
C VAL A 3 7.55 -8.58 41.23
N ALA A 4 7.39 -9.61 40.40
CA ALA A 4 8.17 -9.79 39.17
C ALA A 4 7.27 -10.54 38.16
N SER A 5 6.68 -9.82 37.22
CA SER A 5 7.22 -9.55 35.87
C SER A 5 6.51 -10.44 34.85
N THR A 6 5.29 -10.03 34.49
CA THR A 6 4.59 -10.54 33.31
C THR A 6 5.28 -10.00 32.07
N ARG A 7 6.12 -10.83 31.45
CA ARG A 7 6.77 -10.54 30.17
C ARG A 7 5.72 -10.59 29.07
N THR A 8 5.04 -9.48 28.81
CA THR A 8 4.09 -9.34 27.69
C THR A 8 4.87 -9.42 26.39
N ARG A 9 4.82 -10.58 25.71
CA ARG A 9 5.36 -10.78 24.36
C ARG A 9 4.58 -9.90 23.38
N ARG A 10 5.14 -8.75 22.99
CA ARG A 10 4.66 -7.94 21.86
C ARG A 10 4.92 -8.71 20.55
N ARG A 11 3.87 -8.93 19.76
CA ARG A 11 3.89 -9.61 18.44
C ARG A 11 4.05 -8.60 17.29
N PRO A 12 4.62 -8.96 16.12
CA PRO A 12 5.00 -8.02 15.07
C PRO A 12 3.87 -7.69 14.07
N TYR A 13 4.04 -6.60 13.33
CA TYR A 13 3.04 -5.71 12.69
C TYR A 13 2.92 -5.92 11.15
N SER A 14 1.72 -5.81 10.53
CA SER A 14 1.43 -5.99 9.08
C SER A 14 1.06 -4.68 8.34
N LEU A 15 1.49 -4.46 7.07
CA LEU A 15 1.47 -3.15 6.33
C LEU A 15 1.50 -3.13 4.76
N ALA A 16 0.46 -2.58 4.10
CA ALA A 16 0.47 -2.18 2.67
C ALA A 16 -0.38 -0.90 2.44
N ALA A 17 0.17 0.11 1.74
CA ALA A 17 -0.50 1.39 1.46
C ALA A 17 -0.50 1.68 -0.04
N GLU A 18 -1.68 1.92 -0.62
CA GLU A 18 -1.88 2.53 -1.93
C GLU A 18 -2.09 4.03 -1.75
N ARG A 19 -1.57 4.84 -2.65
CA ARG A 19 -1.69 6.29 -2.56
C ARG A 19 -2.13 6.91 -3.86
N VAL A 20 -3.09 7.80 -3.71
CA VAL A 20 -3.77 8.39 -4.85
C VAL A 20 -3.89 9.90 -4.63
N ARG A 21 -3.47 10.68 -5.63
CA ARG A 21 -3.65 12.14 -5.68
C ARG A 21 -4.30 12.54 -6.99
N ARG A 22 -5.31 13.41 -6.94
CA ARG A 22 -5.84 14.07 -8.14
C ARG A 22 -4.91 15.22 -8.50
N ARG A 23 -4.37 15.25 -9.71
CA ARG A 23 -3.63 16.42 -10.19
C ARG A 23 -4.62 17.58 -10.36
N PRO A 24 -4.30 18.79 -9.89
CA PRO A 24 -5.08 19.97 -10.25
C PRO A 24 -4.99 20.16 -11.78
N ALA A 25 -6.09 20.61 -12.40
CA ALA A 25 -6.05 20.99 -13.81
C ALA A 25 -5.12 22.20 -13.97
N SER A 26 -4.06 22.04 -14.78
CA SER A 26 -2.93 22.95 -15.01
C SER A 26 -1.95 23.14 -13.84
N ALA A 27 -0.74 22.58 -13.99
CA ALA A 27 0.51 23.23 -13.64
C ALA A 27 1.67 22.44 -14.28
N ASP A 28 2.48 23.19 -15.02
CA ASP A 28 3.66 22.75 -15.75
C ASP A 28 4.73 22.08 -14.89
N ALA A 29 5.61 21.39 -15.60
CA ALA A 29 6.76 20.66 -15.08
C ALA A 29 7.77 21.59 -14.41
N ASP A 30 8.19 21.23 -13.19
CA ASP A 30 9.49 21.62 -12.66
C ASP A 30 10.23 20.36 -12.18
N GLN A 31 11.43 20.20 -12.74
CA GLN A 31 12.44 19.21 -12.37
C GLN A 31 13.16 19.72 -11.12
N GLU A 32 13.28 18.91 -10.07
CA GLU A 32 14.34 19.11 -9.07
C GLU A 32 14.94 17.79 -8.59
N GLU A 33 16.20 17.94 -8.21
CA GLU A 33 17.34 17.05 -8.15
C GLU A 33 17.29 15.95 -7.08
N GLU A 34 18.01 14.88 -7.41
CA GLU A 34 18.22 13.65 -6.66
C GLU A 34 19.00 13.88 -5.34
N SER A 35 18.49 13.36 -4.23
CA SER A 35 19.33 13.05 -3.06
C SER A 35 19.03 11.63 -2.56
N ALA A 36 20.00 10.74 -2.77
CA ALA A 36 19.92 9.34 -2.41
C ALA A 36 19.86 9.15 -0.88
N PRO A 37 19.00 8.28 -0.33
CA PRO A 37 19.04 7.93 1.08
C PRO A 37 20.14 6.88 1.34
N LEU A 38 20.91 7.17 2.38
CA LEU A 38 22.01 6.37 2.92
C LEU A 38 21.58 4.92 3.25
N ALA A 39 22.21 3.95 2.61
CA ALA A 39 21.99 2.53 2.88
C ALA A 39 22.48 2.17 4.30
N THR A 40 21.59 1.63 5.14
CA THR A 40 21.96 0.99 6.41
C THR A 40 22.08 -0.52 6.19
N PRO A 41 23.11 -1.19 6.75
CA PRO A 41 23.37 -2.61 6.48
C PRO A 41 22.30 -3.51 7.13
N PRO A 42 22.05 -4.72 6.58
CA PRO A 42 21.04 -5.62 7.12
C PRO A 42 21.52 -6.19 8.47
N GLY A 43 20.87 -5.75 9.55
CA GLY A 43 21.05 -6.34 10.87
C GLY A 43 20.36 -7.70 10.94
N GLU A 44 21.13 -8.71 11.36
CA GLU A 44 20.70 -10.10 11.56
C GLU A 44 19.43 -10.23 12.42
N GLY A 45 18.54 -11.12 11.97
CA GLY A 45 17.65 -11.88 12.86
C GLY A 45 16.47 -11.14 13.47
N ARG A 46 15.49 -10.69 12.68
CA ARG A 46 14.12 -10.44 13.16
C ARG A 46 13.09 -10.98 12.16
N GLY A 47 12.31 -11.96 12.62
CA GLY A 47 11.34 -12.72 11.82
C GLY A 47 10.46 -11.85 10.92
N ARG A 48 10.25 -12.35 9.71
CA ARG A 48 9.44 -11.73 8.65
C ARG A 48 7.99 -11.53 9.11
N ALA A 49 7.51 -10.29 9.10
CA ALA A 49 6.10 -10.01 9.34
C ALA A 49 5.32 -10.19 8.02
N PRO A 50 4.28 -11.04 7.97
CA PRO A 50 3.48 -11.27 6.78
C PRO A 50 2.80 -9.96 6.33
N GLY A 51 2.83 -9.67 5.03
CA GLY A 51 1.99 -8.64 4.43
C GLY A 51 2.47 -7.21 4.61
N ALA A 52 3.65 -7.00 5.20
CA ALA A 52 4.21 -5.69 5.50
C ALA A 52 5.14 -5.11 4.42
N GLY A 53 5.39 -5.88 3.36
CA GLY A 53 6.53 -5.69 2.47
C GLY A 53 6.25 -4.95 1.17
N ASN A 54 5.02 -4.55 0.84
CA ASN A 54 4.72 -3.92 -0.45
C ASN A 54 5.14 -4.78 -1.66
N ILE A 55 4.97 -6.10 -1.54
CA ILE A 55 5.20 -7.07 -2.62
C ILE A 55 3.93 -7.84 -3.03
N CYS A 56 2.92 -7.98 -2.16
CA CYS A 56 1.69 -8.73 -2.47
C CYS A 56 0.50 -7.80 -2.75
N ARG A 57 -0.15 -7.28 -1.69
CA ARG A 57 -1.46 -6.62 -1.77
C ARG A 57 -1.42 -5.23 -2.42
N SER A 58 -0.56 -4.33 -1.95
CA SER A 58 -0.55 -2.96 -2.48
C SER A 58 -0.05 -2.81 -3.92
N PRO A 59 0.92 -3.59 -4.43
CA PRO A 59 1.25 -3.56 -5.85
C PRO A 59 0.08 -4.05 -6.73
N ILE A 60 -0.70 -5.03 -6.27
CA ILE A 60 -1.92 -5.48 -6.97
C ILE A 60 -2.92 -4.32 -7.05
N ALA A 61 -3.23 -3.68 -5.92
CA ALA A 61 -4.17 -2.57 -5.88
C ALA A 61 -3.73 -1.40 -6.78
N GLU A 62 -2.44 -1.01 -6.71
CA GLU A 62 -1.85 0.03 -7.56
C GLU A 62 -2.02 -0.28 -9.06
N ALA A 63 -1.68 -1.50 -9.48
CA ALA A 63 -1.78 -1.90 -10.88
C ALA A 63 -3.24 -1.97 -11.35
N VAL A 64 -4.16 -2.45 -10.49
CA VAL A 64 -5.60 -2.45 -10.75
C VAL A 64 -6.14 -1.03 -10.92
N PHE A 65 -5.83 -0.11 -10.00
CA PHE A 65 -6.31 1.26 -10.06
C PHE A 65 -5.72 2.01 -11.26
N ARG A 66 -4.41 1.82 -11.55
CA ARG A 66 -3.77 2.36 -12.76
C ARG A 66 -4.46 1.88 -14.03
N LYS A 67 -4.81 0.59 -14.12
CA LYS A 67 -5.56 0.04 -15.26
C LYS A 67 -6.92 0.72 -15.41
N LEU A 68 -7.68 0.87 -14.32
CA LEU A 68 -9.00 1.51 -14.35
C LEU A 68 -8.97 2.94 -14.88
N VAL A 69 -8.05 3.78 -14.37
CA VAL A 69 -7.94 5.18 -14.81
C VAL A 69 -7.43 5.29 -16.25
N THR A 70 -6.62 4.33 -16.69
CA THR A 70 -6.14 4.27 -18.08
C THR A 70 -7.27 3.89 -19.02
N ASP A 71 -8.07 2.88 -18.67
CA ASP A 71 -9.22 2.44 -19.47
C ASP A 71 -10.28 3.53 -19.63
N GLN A 72 -10.38 4.44 -18.66
CA GLN A 72 -11.27 5.60 -18.70
C GLN A 72 -10.63 6.86 -19.31
N ASN A 73 -9.39 6.79 -19.82
CA ASN A 73 -8.65 7.93 -20.39
C ASN A 73 -8.48 9.12 -19.44
N ILE A 74 -8.32 8.86 -18.14
CA ILE A 74 -8.17 9.88 -17.09
C ILE A 74 -6.87 9.72 -16.30
N SER A 75 -5.96 8.84 -16.74
CA SER A 75 -4.73 8.54 -16.02
C SER A 75 -3.87 9.77 -15.71
N ASP A 76 -3.86 10.78 -16.60
CA ASP A 76 -3.13 12.05 -16.40
C ASP A 76 -3.63 12.87 -15.21
N ASN A 77 -4.87 12.63 -14.77
CA ASN A 77 -5.47 13.29 -13.62
C ASN A 77 -5.06 12.62 -12.30
N TRP A 78 -4.33 11.50 -12.33
CA TRP A 78 -4.05 10.70 -11.15
C TRP A 78 -2.55 10.44 -10.98
N ARG A 79 -2.03 10.70 -9.78
CA ARG A 79 -0.74 10.16 -9.32
C ARG A 79 -1.03 8.93 -8.46
N ILE A 80 -0.56 7.77 -8.91
CA ILE A 80 -0.86 6.45 -8.31
C ILE A 80 0.46 5.76 -7.99
N ASP A 81 0.59 5.29 -6.75
CA ASP A 81 1.81 4.70 -6.21
C ASP A 81 1.48 3.77 -5.02
N SER A 82 2.37 2.83 -4.68
CA SER A 82 2.24 2.00 -3.49
C SER A 82 3.50 1.98 -2.63
N ALA A 83 3.32 1.69 -1.33
CA ALA A 83 4.41 1.63 -0.36
C ALA A 83 4.13 0.65 0.79
N ALA A 84 5.21 0.21 1.41
CA ALA A 84 5.21 -0.50 2.69
C ALA A 84 5.26 0.50 3.83
N THR A 85 4.87 0.10 5.04
CA THR A 85 5.31 0.85 6.23
C THR A 85 6.44 0.19 7.02
N SER A 86 6.77 -1.06 6.66
CA SER A 86 8.00 -1.74 7.06
C SER A 86 9.14 -1.48 6.06
N THR A 87 10.33 -2.01 6.37
CA THR A 87 11.53 -1.93 5.52
C THR A 87 11.96 -3.29 4.95
N TYR A 88 11.19 -4.35 5.18
CA TYR A 88 11.65 -5.73 4.97
C TYR A 88 11.99 -6.08 3.51
N GLU A 89 11.25 -5.52 2.57
CA GLU A 89 11.34 -5.91 1.15
C GLU A 89 11.75 -4.72 0.27
N ILE A 90 12.34 -3.66 0.84
CA ILE A 90 12.76 -2.49 0.05
C ILE A 90 13.68 -2.94 -1.09
N GLY A 91 13.36 -2.50 -2.31
CA GLY A 91 14.10 -2.87 -3.53
C GLY A 91 13.60 -4.14 -4.22
N ASN A 92 12.76 -4.95 -3.57
CA ASN A 92 12.26 -6.19 -4.17
C ASN A 92 11.10 -5.92 -5.14
N PRO A 93 10.96 -6.74 -6.20
CA PRO A 93 9.79 -6.71 -7.06
C PRO A 93 8.56 -7.32 -6.34
N PRO A 94 7.34 -7.16 -6.89
CA PRO A 94 6.16 -7.87 -6.42
C PRO A 94 6.35 -9.39 -6.35
N ASP A 95 5.65 -10.05 -5.44
CA ASP A 95 5.65 -11.51 -5.32
C ASP A 95 5.22 -12.15 -6.65
N TYR A 96 5.96 -13.17 -7.10
CA TYR A 96 5.72 -13.80 -8.40
C TYR A 96 4.33 -14.42 -8.52
N ARG A 97 3.70 -14.85 -7.40
CA ARG A 97 2.32 -15.38 -7.38
C ARG A 97 1.33 -14.26 -7.69
N GLY A 98 1.56 -13.07 -7.11
CA GLY A 98 0.83 -11.85 -7.45
C GLY A 98 1.03 -11.47 -8.92
N GLN A 99 2.28 -11.47 -9.42
CA GLN A 99 2.56 -11.21 -10.84
C GLN A 99 1.83 -12.19 -11.77
N SER A 100 1.81 -13.48 -11.41
CA SER A 100 1.12 -14.51 -12.18
C SER A 100 -0.40 -14.30 -12.19
N CYS A 101 -0.99 -13.93 -11.05
CA CYS A 101 -2.40 -13.53 -10.96
C CYS A 101 -2.71 -12.33 -11.88
N MET A 102 -1.93 -11.26 -11.78
CA MET A 102 -2.14 -10.05 -12.60
C MET A 102 -1.99 -10.33 -14.10
N LYS A 103 -1.03 -11.19 -14.49
CA LYS A 103 -0.85 -11.63 -15.87
C LYS A 103 -2.06 -12.40 -16.41
N ARG A 104 -2.69 -13.26 -15.60
CA ARG A 104 -3.93 -13.97 -16.00
C ARG A 104 -5.07 -13.00 -16.32
N HIS A 105 -5.12 -11.85 -15.65
CA HIS A 105 -6.11 -10.80 -15.87
C HIS A 105 -5.69 -9.74 -16.91
N GLY A 106 -4.53 -9.92 -17.55
CA GLY A 106 -4.03 -8.97 -18.55
C GLY A 106 -3.64 -7.61 -17.99
N ILE A 107 -3.30 -7.53 -16.70
CA ILE A 107 -2.92 -6.28 -16.04
C ILE A 107 -1.40 -6.26 -15.85
N PRO A 108 -0.68 -5.29 -16.44
CA PRO A 108 0.74 -5.14 -16.20
C PRO A 108 0.98 -4.67 -14.76
N MET A 109 1.90 -5.34 -14.08
CA MET A 109 2.34 -4.96 -12.74
C MET A 109 3.86 -4.86 -12.73
N SER A 110 4.36 -3.64 -12.54
CA SER A 110 5.78 -3.36 -12.34
C SER A 110 5.88 -2.38 -11.18
N HIS A 111 6.62 -2.79 -10.16
CA HIS A 111 6.81 -2.01 -8.94
C HIS A 111 8.16 -2.36 -8.32
N THR A 112 8.69 -1.46 -7.51
CA THR A 112 9.83 -1.75 -6.64
C THR A 112 9.43 -1.34 -5.24
N ALA A 113 9.43 -2.32 -4.34
CA ALA A 113 8.96 -2.09 -3.00
C ALA A 113 9.76 -0.98 -2.32
N ARG A 114 9.05 -0.05 -1.70
CA ARG A 114 9.62 1.12 -1.01
C ARG A 114 8.83 1.42 0.26
N GLN A 115 9.41 2.17 1.18
CA GLN A 115 8.74 2.55 2.42
C GLN A 115 7.96 3.86 2.28
N VAL A 116 6.91 4.01 3.08
CA VAL A 116 6.23 5.28 3.33
C VAL A 116 7.14 6.26 4.06
N THR A 117 7.23 7.45 3.49
CA THR A 117 7.96 8.60 3.97
C THR A 117 7.00 9.61 4.61
N LYS A 118 7.54 10.64 5.24
CA LYS A 118 6.73 11.73 5.80
C LYS A 118 6.07 12.58 4.71
N GLU A 119 6.76 12.78 3.59
CA GLU A 119 6.29 13.58 2.47
C GLU A 119 5.02 12.99 1.87
N ASP A 120 4.91 11.67 1.86
CA ASP A 120 3.75 10.96 1.33
C ASP A 120 2.44 11.34 2.02
N PHE A 121 2.49 11.60 3.32
CA PHE A 121 1.32 12.08 4.08
C PHE A 121 0.94 13.52 3.73
N ALA A 122 1.86 14.31 3.19
CA ALA A 122 1.64 15.69 2.77
C ALA A 122 1.23 15.80 1.29
N THR A 123 1.72 14.90 0.43
CA THR A 123 1.55 15.03 -1.02
C THR A 123 0.36 14.27 -1.58
N PHE A 124 -0.09 13.18 -0.94
CA PHE A 124 -1.21 12.37 -1.42
C PHE A 124 -2.53 12.80 -0.79
N ASP A 125 -3.61 12.68 -1.55
CA ASP A 125 -4.96 13.01 -1.06
C ASP A 125 -5.53 11.82 -0.26
N TYR A 126 -5.25 10.60 -0.71
CA TYR A 126 -5.68 9.36 -0.07
C TYR A 126 -4.51 8.41 0.16
N ILE A 127 -4.50 7.76 1.31
CA ILE A 127 -3.67 6.60 1.63
C ILE A 127 -4.62 5.46 2.00
N LEU A 128 -4.80 4.52 1.09
CA LEU A 128 -5.70 3.38 1.23
C LEU A 128 -4.89 2.15 1.66
N CYS A 129 -5.28 1.51 2.76
CA CYS A 129 -4.55 0.39 3.33
C CYS A 129 -5.40 -0.87 3.47
N MET A 130 -4.76 -2.02 3.69
CA MET A 130 -5.40 -3.32 3.45
C MET A 130 -6.09 -3.91 4.68
N ASP A 131 -5.53 -3.64 5.87
CA ASP A 131 -6.01 -4.20 7.13
C ASP A 131 -5.87 -3.20 8.29
N GLU A 132 -6.47 -3.52 9.44
CA GLU A 132 -6.48 -2.61 10.59
C GLU A 132 -5.09 -2.38 11.19
N SER A 133 -4.17 -3.34 11.10
CA SER A 133 -2.79 -3.12 11.54
C SER A 133 -2.13 -2.07 10.65
N ASN A 134 -2.43 -2.10 9.34
CA ASN A 134 -1.95 -1.09 8.41
C ASN A 134 -2.43 0.30 8.83
N LEU A 135 -3.74 0.39 9.08
CA LEU A 135 -4.40 1.64 9.48
C LEU A 135 -3.81 2.19 10.78
N ARG A 136 -3.60 1.35 11.80
CA ARG A 136 -3.02 1.78 13.09
C ARG A 136 -1.60 2.32 12.93
N ASP A 137 -0.75 1.65 12.15
CA ASP A 137 0.63 2.07 11.95
C ASP A 137 0.75 3.34 11.09
N LEU A 138 -0.08 3.47 10.06
CA LEU A 138 -0.15 4.68 9.24
C LEU A 138 -0.63 5.86 10.07
N ASN A 139 -1.67 5.69 10.91
CA ASN A 139 -2.12 6.73 11.84
C ASN A 139 -1.06 7.11 12.88
N ARG A 140 -0.29 6.13 13.39
CA ARG A 140 0.84 6.42 14.28
C ARG A 140 1.91 7.26 13.57
N LYS A 141 2.22 6.95 12.31
CA LYS A 141 3.21 7.69 11.50
C LYS A 141 2.71 9.08 11.09
N SER A 142 1.43 9.21 10.75
CA SER A 142 0.83 10.50 10.35
C SER A 142 0.82 11.51 11.49
N ASN A 143 0.59 11.07 12.73
CA ASN A 143 0.67 11.92 13.93
C ASN A 143 2.07 12.52 14.17
N GLN A 144 3.10 12.03 13.48
CA GLN A 144 4.46 12.58 13.53
C GLN A 144 4.74 13.57 12.40
N VAL A 145 3.77 13.84 11.53
CA VAL A 145 3.85 14.75 10.37
C VAL A 145 2.99 15.97 10.65
N LYS A 146 3.59 17.17 10.60
CA LYS A 146 2.88 18.43 10.89
C LYS A 146 1.78 18.76 9.87
N ASN A 147 1.99 18.43 8.61
CA ASN A 147 1.10 18.80 7.49
C ASN A 147 0.50 17.55 6.84
N CYS A 148 -0.13 16.68 7.63
CA CYS A 148 -0.81 15.50 7.08
C CYS A 148 -2.06 15.94 6.30
N LYS A 149 -1.99 15.88 4.97
CA LYS A 149 -3.11 16.12 4.06
C LYS A 149 -3.90 14.85 3.78
N ALA A 150 -3.20 13.71 3.73
CA ALA A 150 -3.77 12.46 3.28
C ALA A 150 -4.90 11.96 4.19
N LYS A 151 -6.01 11.54 3.57
CA LYS A 151 -7.06 10.76 4.23
C LYS A 151 -6.62 9.30 4.29
N ILE A 152 -6.50 8.75 5.50
CA ILE A 152 -6.04 7.38 5.73
C ILE A 152 -7.24 6.47 6.00
N GLU A 153 -7.49 5.51 5.11
CA GLU A 153 -8.68 4.65 5.17
C GLU A 153 -8.35 3.19 4.78
N LEU A 154 -9.26 2.27 5.09
CA LEU A 154 -9.19 0.90 4.57
C LEU A 154 -9.71 0.87 3.13
N LEU A 155 -8.98 0.25 2.21
CA LEU A 155 -9.45 0.05 0.84
C LEU A 155 -10.77 -0.73 0.81
N GLY A 156 -10.88 -1.78 1.65
CA GLY A 156 -12.10 -2.56 1.80
C GLY A 156 -13.31 -1.78 2.33
N SER A 157 -13.14 -0.55 2.85
CA SER A 157 -14.29 0.32 3.18
C SER A 157 -15.07 0.78 1.96
N TYR A 158 -14.49 0.64 0.76
CA TYR A 158 -15.12 0.90 -0.52
C TYR A 158 -15.70 -0.37 -1.18
N ASP A 159 -15.59 -1.55 -0.55
CA ASP A 159 -16.14 -2.77 -1.14
C ASP A 159 -17.69 -2.77 -1.09
N PRO A 160 -18.40 -2.79 -2.23
CA PRO A 160 -19.85 -2.95 -2.23
C PRO A 160 -20.31 -4.27 -1.59
N GLN A 161 -19.45 -5.29 -1.53
CA GLN A 161 -19.73 -6.56 -0.85
C GLN A 161 -19.42 -6.53 0.65
N LYS A 162 -18.98 -5.37 1.19
CA LYS A 162 -18.68 -5.15 2.60
C LYS A 162 -17.57 -6.05 3.17
N GLN A 163 -16.64 -6.51 2.33
CA GLN A 163 -15.43 -7.17 2.82
C GLN A 163 -14.39 -6.11 3.19
N LEU A 164 -14.37 -5.76 4.47
CA LEU A 164 -13.60 -4.63 4.98
C LEU A 164 -12.07 -4.85 4.95
N ILE A 165 -11.64 -6.10 5.13
CA ILE A 165 -10.23 -6.48 5.25
C ILE A 165 -9.78 -7.23 4.00
N ILE A 166 -8.65 -6.78 3.45
CA ILE A 166 -7.93 -7.46 2.38
C ILE A 166 -6.81 -8.28 3.03
N GLU A 167 -7.11 -9.55 3.25
CA GLU A 167 -6.24 -10.50 3.96
C GLU A 167 -4.90 -10.67 3.24
N ASP A 168 -3.84 -10.90 4.01
CA ASP A 168 -2.51 -11.09 3.46
C ASP A 168 -2.36 -12.49 2.84
N PRO A 169 -2.15 -12.60 1.51
CA PRO A 169 -2.08 -13.89 0.84
C PRO A 169 -0.71 -14.57 1.00
N TYR A 170 0.21 -13.98 1.78
CA TYR A 170 1.62 -14.39 1.79
C TYR A 170 1.83 -15.88 2.13
N TYR A 171 1.11 -16.39 3.15
CA TYR A 171 1.10 -17.81 3.54
C TYR A 171 -0.02 -18.62 2.88
N GLY A 172 -0.78 -17.98 2.00
CA GLY A 172 -1.84 -18.59 1.23
C GLY A 172 -1.34 -19.25 -0.06
N ASN A 173 -2.30 -19.58 -0.89
CA ASN A 173 -2.11 -20.15 -2.22
C ASN A 173 -2.65 -19.20 -3.31
N ASP A 174 -2.62 -19.63 -4.57
CA ASP A 174 -3.03 -18.80 -5.71
C ASP A 174 -4.49 -18.29 -5.63
N SER A 175 -5.39 -19.03 -4.96
CA SER A 175 -6.78 -18.58 -4.72
C SER A 175 -6.87 -17.37 -3.79
N ASP A 176 -5.91 -17.23 -2.87
CA ASP A 176 -5.86 -16.11 -1.94
C ASP A 176 -5.40 -14.85 -2.68
N PHE A 177 -4.44 -14.98 -3.61
CA PHE A 177 -4.07 -13.89 -4.51
C PHE A 177 -5.22 -13.49 -5.44
N GLU A 178 -5.98 -14.45 -5.95
CA GLU A 178 -7.19 -14.18 -6.74
C GLU A 178 -8.23 -13.42 -5.91
N THR A 179 -8.46 -13.82 -4.65
CA THR A 179 -9.39 -13.14 -3.74
C THR A 179 -8.97 -11.69 -3.50
N VAL A 180 -7.68 -11.45 -3.24
CA VAL A 180 -7.11 -10.10 -3.10
C VAL A 180 -7.31 -9.28 -4.36
N TYR A 181 -7.04 -9.85 -5.54
CA TYR A 181 -7.27 -9.18 -6.81
C TYR A 181 -8.74 -8.77 -6.98
N GLN A 182 -9.68 -9.69 -6.75
CA GLN A 182 -11.12 -9.41 -6.89
C GLN A 182 -11.58 -8.32 -5.90
N GLN A 183 -11.09 -8.35 -4.66
CA GLN A 183 -11.36 -7.30 -3.68
C GLN A 183 -10.80 -5.94 -4.12
N CYS A 184 -9.52 -5.90 -4.53
CA CYS A 184 -8.90 -4.67 -5.06
C CYS A 184 -9.72 -4.15 -6.24
N MET A 185 -10.15 -5.03 -7.14
CA MET A 185 -10.93 -4.64 -8.31
C MET A 185 -12.24 -3.93 -7.95
N ARG A 186 -13.02 -4.52 -7.02
CA ARG A 186 -14.28 -3.92 -6.57
C ARG A 186 -14.06 -2.60 -5.84
N CYS A 187 -13.11 -2.57 -4.90
CA CYS A 187 -12.84 -1.40 -4.07
C CYS A 187 -12.29 -0.23 -4.90
N CYS A 188 -11.30 -0.48 -5.77
CA CYS A 188 -10.71 0.54 -6.63
C CYS A 188 -11.74 1.15 -7.58
N ARG A 189 -12.66 0.34 -8.13
CA ARG A 189 -13.76 0.84 -8.98
C ARG A 189 -14.72 1.74 -8.19
N ALA A 190 -15.20 1.29 -7.04
CA ALA A 190 -16.10 2.06 -6.20
C ALA A 190 -15.44 3.34 -5.65
N PHE A 191 -14.15 3.29 -5.33
CA PHE A 191 -13.36 4.45 -4.94
C PHE A 191 -13.26 5.47 -6.08
N LEU A 192 -12.94 5.02 -7.30
CA LEU A 192 -12.85 5.90 -8.48
C LEU A 192 -14.17 6.64 -8.74
N GLU A 193 -15.30 5.93 -8.68
CA GLU A 193 -16.63 6.50 -8.88
C GLU A 193 -17.00 7.55 -7.82
N LYS A 194 -16.58 7.35 -6.56
CA LYS A 194 -16.89 8.25 -5.45
C LYS A 194 -15.94 9.45 -5.35
N ALA A 195 -14.71 9.30 -5.83
CA ALA A 195 -13.69 10.36 -5.82
C ALA A 195 -13.81 11.31 -7.04
N HIS A 196 -14.60 10.93 -8.04
CA HIS A 196 -15.04 11.79 -9.14
C HIS A 196 -16.10 12.78 -8.67
#